data_AF-A0A0P1KYD9-F1
#
_entry.id   AF-A0A0P1KYD9-F1
#
_cell.length_a   1.000
_cell.length_b   1.000
_cell.length_c   1.000
_cell.angle_alpha   90.00
_cell.angle_beta   90.00
_cell.angle_gamma   90.00
#
_symmetry.space_group_name_H-M   'P 1'
#
loop_
_entity.id
_entity.type
_entity.pdbx_description
1 polymer ?
#
loop_
_entity_poly.entity_id
_entity_poly.type
_entity_poly.pdbx_seq_one_letter_code
_entity_poly.pdbx_strand_id
1 'polypeptide(L)'
;MYIPKLTSVDDFDKQARTIKDHPLGILFNHSIPRTGLASYFSGNRNNSRSTDSEMCATHVPFFLERSQDGNCRLVAHLAGKNQQIMMLKDNPSCMVVFQGPNSYVTPAWYPEKEETHKFVPTWDYSCVHVYGKAKIIEDKEWLLRMLNNLTDQEENKRPEGDKFGSKWKVEQTNQKYLDFLIKGIVGLEIEISHIQSKFKLHQDQTPKNVNGILNGYEKEMGNDKAKQMCKMLRENYPREL
;
A
#
# COMPACT_ATOMS: atom_id res chain seq x y z
N MET A 1 -4.43 -2.85 13.97
CA MET A 1 -3.01 -3.12 14.31
C MET A 1 -2.71 -2.59 15.72
N TYR A 2 -1.82 -3.19 16.53
CA TYR A 2 -1.31 -2.54 17.75
C TYR A 2 -0.23 -1.51 17.40
N ILE A 3 -0.48 -0.24 17.71
CA ILE A 3 0.35 0.90 17.33
C ILE A 3 0.65 1.72 18.59
N PRO A 4 1.84 1.57 19.19
CA PRO A 4 2.29 2.48 20.22
C PRO A 4 2.30 3.92 19.70
N LYS A 5 1.90 4.89 20.53
CA LYS A 5 1.83 6.33 20.17
C LYS A 5 3.12 6.84 19.53
N LEU A 6 4.28 6.39 20.04
CA LEU A 6 5.61 6.77 19.54
C LEU A 6 5.86 6.36 18.07
N THR A 7 5.20 5.30 17.61
CA THR A 7 5.34 4.77 16.25
C THR A 7 4.13 5.06 15.36
N SER A 8 3.07 5.66 15.92
CA SER A 8 1.91 6.08 15.15
C SER A 8 2.25 7.32 14.34
N VAL A 9 1.82 7.35 13.08
CA VAL A 9 1.90 8.55 12.25
C VAL A 9 0.48 8.92 11.83
N ASP A 10 -0.01 10.03 12.35
CA ASP A 10 -1.36 10.55 12.04
C ASP A 10 -1.31 11.71 11.04
N ASP A 11 -0.09 12.08 10.58
CA ASP A 11 0.15 13.06 9.52
C ASP A 11 -0.30 12.48 8.17
N PHE A 12 -1.39 13.04 7.62
CA PHE A 12 -1.95 12.60 6.35
C PHE A 12 -0.99 12.79 5.17
N ASP A 13 -0.21 13.88 5.11
CA ASP A 13 0.71 14.11 4.00
C ASP A 13 1.83 13.07 3.99
N LYS A 14 2.26 12.63 5.17
CA LYS A 14 3.23 11.53 5.31
C LYS A 14 2.64 10.18 4.92
N GLN A 15 1.38 9.91 5.30
CA GLN A 15 0.65 8.72 4.89
C GLN A 15 0.45 8.69 3.36
N ALA A 16 -0.01 9.79 2.78
CA ALA A 16 -0.23 9.96 1.35
C ALA A 16 1.06 9.81 0.55
N ARG A 17 2.17 10.38 1.03
CA ARG A 17 3.50 10.18 0.43
C ARG A 17 3.90 8.71 0.42
N THR A 18 3.69 8.00 1.51
CA THR A 18 4.01 6.57 1.59
C THR A 18 3.18 5.74 0.60
N ILE A 19 1.88 6.04 0.47
CA ILE A 19 1.01 5.41 -0.53
C ILE A 19 1.53 5.68 -1.95
N LYS A 20 1.88 6.94 -2.26
CA LYS A 20 2.37 7.33 -3.58
C LYS A 20 3.73 6.71 -3.94
N ASP A 21 4.65 6.65 -2.98
CA ASP A 21 5.99 6.11 -3.17
C ASP A 21 5.99 4.57 -3.23
N HIS A 22 5.02 3.93 -2.57
CA HIS A 22 4.84 2.48 -2.52
C HIS A 22 3.41 2.06 -2.94
N PRO A 23 3.00 2.31 -4.20
CA PRO A 23 1.60 2.24 -4.60
C PRO A 23 1.08 0.83 -4.87
N LEU A 24 1.96 -0.17 -4.94
CA LEU A 24 1.57 -1.57 -5.04
C LEU A 24 1.04 -2.04 -3.68
N GLY A 25 -0.24 -1.78 -3.44
CA GLY A 25 -0.93 -2.15 -2.21
C GLY A 25 -1.44 -3.59 -2.25
N ILE A 26 -1.76 -4.14 -1.08
CA ILE A 26 -2.43 -5.43 -0.94
C ILE A 26 -3.86 -5.19 -0.50
N LEU A 27 -4.81 -5.46 -1.39
CA LEU A 27 -6.25 -5.36 -1.15
C LEU A 27 -6.76 -6.62 -0.45
N PHE A 28 -7.18 -6.44 0.79
CA PHE A 28 -7.86 -7.44 1.61
C PHE A 28 -9.36 -7.20 1.65
N ASN A 29 -10.13 -8.25 1.46
CA ASN A 29 -11.55 -8.29 1.76
C ASN A 29 -11.96 -9.72 2.13
N HIS A 30 -13.15 -9.86 2.69
CA HIS A 30 -13.70 -11.15 3.05
C HIS A 30 -15.14 -11.28 2.58
N SER A 31 -15.56 -12.50 2.26
CA SER A 31 -16.96 -12.81 2.01
C SER A 31 -17.74 -12.81 3.32
N ILE A 32 -19.06 -12.63 3.23
CA ILE A 32 -19.94 -12.77 4.40
C ILE A 32 -20.08 -14.27 4.68
N PRO A 33 -19.74 -14.77 5.89
CA PRO A 33 -19.95 -16.17 6.24
C PRO A 33 -21.43 -16.53 6.09
N ARG A 34 -21.74 -17.54 5.28
CA ARG A 34 -23.12 -18.05 5.13
C ARG A 34 -23.50 -19.00 6.28
N THR A 35 -23.43 -18.51 7.52
CA THR A 35 -23.80 -19.27 8.72
C THR A 35 -25.11 -18.75 9.31
N GLY A 36 -26.23 -19.38 8.92
CA GLY A 36 -27.55 -19.11 9.52
C GLY A 36 -28.58 -20.16 9.09
N LEU A 37 -29.65 -20.34 9.89
CA LEU A 37 -30.74 -21.31 9.63
C LEU A 37 -31.32 -21.21 8.20
N ALA A 38 -31.26 -20.04 7.58
CA ALA A 38 -31.66 -19.82 6.19
C ALA A 38 -30.84 -20.66 5.18
N SER A 39 -29.54 -20.91 5.40
CA SER A 39 -28.74 -21.79 4.53
C SER A 39 -29.05 -23.28 4.75
N TYR A 40 -29.62 -23.64 5.90
CA TYR A 40 -30.04 -25.01 6.23
C TYR A 40 -31.40 -25.36 5.60
N PHE A 41 -32.36 -24.42 5.59
CA PHE A 41 -33.68 -24.62 4.98
C PHE A 41 -33.71 -24.28 3.48
N SER A 42 -32.84 -23.39 3.00
CA SER A 42 -32.61 -23.19 1.58
C SER A 42 -31.72 -24.32 1.05
N GLY A 43 -32.30 -25.51 0.91
CA GLY A 43 -31.66 -26.66 0.30
C GLY A 43 -30.86 -26.24 -0.94
N ASN A 44 -29.57 -26.54 -0.90
CA ASN A 44 -28.51 -26.14 -1.83
C ASN A 44 -28.85 -26.44 -3.30
N ARG A 45 -29.67 -25.59 -3.91
CA ARG A 45 -30.11 -25.69 -5.31
C ARG A 45 -30.28 -24.28 -5.88
N ASN A 46 -29.15 -23.62 -6.15
CA ASN A 46 -28.83 -23.06 -7.47
C ASN A 46 -27.66 -22.05 -7.40
N ASN A 47 -26.66 -22.32 -8.25
CA ASN A 47 -25.63 -21.44 -8.80
C ASN A 47 -24.40 -21.00 -7.98
N SER A 48 -23.35 -21.82 -8.08
CA SER A 48 -22.16 -21.51 -8.92
C SER A 48 -21.38 -20.22 -8.62
N ARG A 49 -20.52 -20.28 -7.59
CA ARG A 49 -19.05 -20.11 -7.67
C ARG A 49 -18.53 -20.13 -6.23
N SER A 50 -17.91 -21.23 -5.82
CA SER A 50 -17.14 -21.25 -4.58
C SER A 50 -16.06 -20.18 -4.71
N THR A 51 -16.06 -19.18 -3.83
CA THR A 51 -14.85 -18.36 -3.62
C THR A 51 -13.77 -19.29 -3.09
N ASP A 52 -12.56 -19.21 -3.62
CA ASP A 52 -11.48 -20.14 -3.25
C ASP A 52 -11.11 -20.05 -1.76
N SER A 53 -11.40 -18.90 -1.14
CA SER A 53 -11.20 -18.62 0.28
C SER A 53 -12.22 -17.59 0.77
N GLU A 54 -12.56 -17.62 2.06
CA GLU A 54 -13.42 -16.61 2.71
C GLU A 54 -12.71 -15.26 2.85
N MET A 55 -11.38 -15.24 2.81
CA MET A 55 -10.56 -14.04 2.76
C MET A 55 -9.69 -14.05 1.51
N CYS A 56 -9.62 -12.91 0.83
CA CYS A 56 -8.76 -12.75 -0.34
C CYS A 56 -7.79 -11.59 -0.14
N ALA A 57 -6.61 -11.73 -0.76
CA ALA A 57 -5.58 -10.72 -0.83
C ALA A 57 -5.09 -10.62 -2.28
N THR A 58 -5.19 -9.45 -2.89
CA THR A 58 -4.65 -9.20 -4.25
C THR A 58 -3.68 -8.02 -4.20
N HIS A 59 -2.53 -8.17 -4.85
CA HIS A 59 -1.59 -7.08 -5.06
C HIS A 59 -2.07 -6.22 -6.23
N VAL A 60 -2.29 -4.93 -5.99
CA VAL A 60 -2.89 -4.01 -6.97
C VAL A 60 -2.19 -2.65 -6.87
N PRO A 61 -1.79 -2.03 -7.99
CA PRO A 61 -1.36 -0.64 -8.00
C PRO A 61 -2.53 0.30 -7.71
N PHE A 62 -2.36 1.20 -6.75
CA PHE A 62 -3.34 2.21 -6.39
C PHE A 62 -2.83 3.62 -6.69
N PHE A 63 -3.79 4.49 -6.97
CA PHE A 63 -3.61 5.94 -6.97
C PHE A 63 -4.48 6.53 -5.85
N LEU A 64 -3.90 7.42 -5.05
CA LEU A 64 -4.64 8.18 -4.04
C LEU A 64 -5.16 9.46 -4.69
N GLU A 65 -6.46 9.47 -4.98
CA GLU A 65 -7.16 10.62 -5.55
C GLU A 65 -7.68 11.53 -4.42
N ARG A 66 -7.42 12.84 -4.54
CA ARG A 66 -7.98 13.86 -3.67
C ARG A 66 -8.99 14.67 -4.46
N SER A 67 -10.25 14.63 -4.04
CA SER A 67 -11.31 15.39 -4.68
C SER A 67 -11.29 16.86 -4.24
N GLN A 68 -11.93 17.71 -5.04
CA GLN A 68 -11.96 19.16 -4.81
C GLN A 68 -12.69 19.56 -3.52
N ASP A 69 -13.58 18.71 -3.03
CA ASP A 69 -14.32 18.85 -1.76
C ASP A 69 -13.46 18.43 -0.54
N GLY A 70 -12.22 18.01 -0.74
CA GLY A 70 -11.29 17.62 0.32
C GLY A 70 -11.34 16.14 0.70
N ASN A 71 -12.27 15.35 0.12
CA ASN A 71 -12.31 13.91 0.35
C ASN A 71 -11.16 13.19 -0.37
N CYS A 72 -10.80 11.99 0.13
CA CYS A 72 -9.76 11.16 -0.48
C CYS A 72 -10.29 9.76 -0.78
N ARG A 73 -9.86 9.22 -1.93
CA ARG A 73 -10.25 7.89 -2.40
C ARG A 73 -9.04 7.16 -2.94
N LEU A 74 -9.01 5.84 -2.76
CA LEU A 74 -8.07 5.01 -3.51
C LEU A 74 -8.75 4.52 -4.77
N VAL A 75 -8.07 4.65 -5.91
CA VAL A 75 -8.55 4.14 -7.19
C VAL A 75 -7.57 3.13 -7.77
N ALA A 76 -8.11 2.08 -8.37
CA ALA A 76 -7.37 1.00 -9.00
C ALA A 76 -8.22 0.28 -10.04
N HIS A 77 -7.68 -0.79 -10.63
CA HIS A 77 -8.46 -1.73 -11.42
C HIS A 77 -8.10 -3.18 -11.09
N LEU A 78 -9.07 -4.06 -11.33
CA LEU A 78 -8.89 -5.51 -11.28
C LEU A 78 -9.16 -6.09 -12.67
N ALA A 79 -8.56 -7.25 -12.98
CA ALA A 79 -9.00 -8.05 -14.10
C ALA A 79 -10.46 -8.47 -13.88
N GLY A 80 -11.32 -8.35 -14.89
CA GLY A 80 -12.77 -8.61 -14.77
C GLY A 80 -13.14 -10.02 -14.32
N LYS A 81 -12.19 -10.97 -14.39
CA LYS A 81 -12.34 -12.35 -13.90
C LYS A 81 -11.90 -12.55 -12.44
N ASN A 82 -11.41 -11.52 -11.75
CA ASN A 82 -10.96 -11.62 -10.36
C ASN A 82 -12.15 -11.86 -9.42
N GLN A 83 -12.10 -12.92 -8.62
CA GLN A 83 -13.18 -13.29 -7.69
C GLN A 83 -13.50 -12.22 -6.64
N GLN A 84 -12.52 -11.39 -6.25
CA GLN A 84 -12.73 -10.30 -5.30
C GLN A 84 -13.78 -9.30 -5.79
N ILE A 85 -14.02 -9.18 -7.10
CA ILE A 85 -15.07 -8.29 -7.63
C ILE A 85 -16.44 -8.68 -7.07
N MET A 86 -16.78 -9.97 -7.10
CA MET A 86 -18.05 -10.46 -6.58
C MET A 86 -18.10 -10.34 -5.05
N MET A 87 -17.01 -10.67 -4.38
CA MET A 87 -16.93 -10.55 -2.92
C MET A 87 -17.11 -9.10 -2.45
N LEU A 88 -16.57 -8.12 -3.18
CA LEU A 88 -16.73 -6.69 -2.88
C LEU A 88 -18.12 -6.16 -3.22
N LYS A 89 -18.80 -6.73 -4.23
CA LYS A 89 -20.22 -6.43 -4.49
C LYS A 89 -21.11 -6.92 -3.34
N ASP A 90 -20.80 -8.07 -2.77
CA ASP A 90 -21.55 -8.65 -1.63
C ASP A 90 -21.19 -8.00 -0.29
N ASN A 91 -19.91 -7.72 -0.05
CA ASN A 91 -19.39 -7.03 1.13
C ASN A 91 -18.34 -5.99 0.71
N PRO A 92 -18.70 -4.69 0.64
CA PRO A 92 -17.79 -3.66 0.16
C PRO A 92 -16.66 -3.33 1.13
N SER A 93 -16.71 -3.84 2.37
CA SER A 93 -15.69 -3.54 3.38
C SER A 93 -14.35 -4.14 2.99
N CYS A 94 -13.31 -3.30 2.96
CA CYS A 94 -11.97 -3.71 2.57
C CYS A 94 -10.89 -2.95 3.32
N MET A 95 -9.67 -3.49 3.25
CA MET A 95 -8.45 -2.87 3.76
C MET A 95 -7.38 -2.96 2.68
N VAL A 96 -6.63 -1.88 2.45
CA VAL A 96 -5.45 -1.87 1.60
C VAL A 96 -4.22 -1.63 2.46
N VAL A 97 -3.21 -2.50 2.33
CA VAL A 97 -1.93 -2.35 3.03
C VAL A 97 -0.87 -1.88 2.05
N PHE A 98 -0.22 -0.77 2.38
CA PHE A 98 0.95 -0.24 1.69
C PHE A 98 2.17 -0.41 2.60
N GLN A 99 3.22 -1.04 2.09
CA GLN A 99 4.44 -1.31 2.83
C GLN A 99 5.59 -0.46 2.28
N GLY A 100 6.16 0.37 3.14
CA GLY A 100 7.35 1.15 2.83
C GLY A 100 8.64 0.35 3.06
N PRO A 101 9.80 1.04 3.09
CA PRO A 101 11.08 0.41 3.31
C PRO A 101 11.11 -0.29 4.68
N ASN A 102 11.80 -1.42 4.73
CA ASN A 102 11.97 -2.18 5.96
C ASN A 102 13.33 -2.90 5.98
N SER A 103 13.83 -3.15 7.18
CA SER A 103 15.04 -3.93 7.38
C SER A 103 15.10 -4.56 8.75
N TYR A 104 15.77 -5.71 8.82
CA TYR A 104 16.26 -6.25 10.07
C TYR A 104 17.34 -5.32 10.66
N VAL A 105 17.33 -5.18 11.99
CA VAL A 105 18.30 -4.43 12.77
C VAL A 105 18.93 -5.37 13.80
N THR A 106 20.23 -5.58 13.66
CA THR A 106 21.00 -6.42 14.59
C THR A 106 21.40 -5.63 15.84
N PRO A 107 21.42 -6.26 17.03
CA PRO A 107 22.00 -5.67 18.23
C PRO A 107 23.47 -5.25 18.06
N ALA A 108 24.20 -5.84 17.12
CA ALA A 108 25.62 -5.52 16.88
C ALA A 108 25.85 -4.06 16.43
N TRP A 109 24.81 -3.36 15.95
CA TRP A 109 24.93 -1.96 15.52
C TRP A 109 24.76 -0.95 16.66
N TYR A 110 24.37 -1.38 17.86
CA TYR A 110 24.16 -0.49 19.00
C TYR A 110 25.47 -0.31 19.75
N PRO A 111 26.09 0.89 19.75
CA PRO A 111 27.35 1.08 20.44
C PRO A 111 27.25 0.87 21.96
N GLU A 112 26.09 1.14 22.57
CA GLU A 112 25.85 0.92 24.00
C GLU A 112 25.65 -0.56 24.38
N LYS A 113 25.64 -1.49 23.40
CA LYS A 113 25.45 -2.92 23.67
C LYS A 113 26.56 -3.50 24.53
N GLU A 114 27.81 -3.14 24.26
CA GLU A 114 28.96 -3.65 25.02
C GLU A 114 28.93 -3.19 26.48
N GLU A 115 28.31 -2.04 26.77
CA GLU A 115 28.20 -1.48 28.12
C GLU A 115 27.01 -2.08 28.89
N THR A 116 25.88 -2.30 28.23
CA THR A 116 24.61 -2.63 28.91
C THR A 116 24.15 -4.07 28.73
N HIS A 117 24.56 -4.73 27.63
CA HIS A 117 24.05 -6.02 27.17
C HIS A 117 22.50 -6.12 27.06
N LYS A 118 21.80 -4.99 26.90
CA LYS A 118 20.33 -4.90 26.93
C LYS A 118 19.69 -4.60 25.56
N PHE A 119 20.20 -5.21 24.49
CA PHE A 119 19.66 -5.03 23.14
C PHE A 119 19.28 -6.37 22.50
N VAL A 120 18.13 -6.38 21.84
CA VAL A 120 17.57 -7.54 21.12
C VAL A 120 17.34 -7.19 19.65
N PRO A 121 17.37 -8.17 18.75
CA PRO A 121 17.10 -7.92 17.34
C PRO A 121 15.69 -7.40 17.13
N THR A 122 15.52 -6.57 16.10
CA THR A 122 14.21 -6.03 15.73
C THR A 122 14.12 -5.80 14.22
N TRP A 123 12.94 -5.37 13.78
CA TRP A 123 12.67 -4.88 12.44
C TRP A 123 12.27 -3.42 12.49
N ASP A 124 12.88 -2.66 11.59
CA ASP A 124 12.46 -1.32 11.23
C ASP A 124 11.61 -1.37 9.98
N TYR A 125 10.50 -0.65 9.99
CA TYR A 125 9.56 -0.63 8.88
C TYR A 125 8.62 0.56 8.96
N SER A 126 8.05 0.92 7.80
CA SER A 126 6.87 1.77 7.68
C SER A 126 5.74 1.02 6.98
N CYS A 127 4.50 1.24 7.43
CA CYS A 127 3.31 0.77 6.73
C CYS A 127 2.13 1.72 6.91
N VAL A 128 1.24 1.73 5.91
CA VAL A 128 -0.04 2.44 5.92
C VAL A 128 -1.15 1.45 5.59
N HIS A 129 -2.13 1.34 6.47
CA HIS A 129 -3.33 0.54 6.31
C HIS A 129 -4.51 1.49 6.07
N VAL A 130 -5.13 1.40 4.90
CA VAL A 130 -6.29 2.19 4.53
C VAL A 130 -7.53 1.31 4.61
N TYR A 131 -8.54 1.75 5.37
CA TYR A 131 -9.81 1.05 5.53
C TYR A 131 -10.91 1.80 4.81
N GLY A 132 -11.81 1.08 4.15
CA GLY A 132 -12.87 1.75 3.40
C GLY A 132 -13.92 0.81 2.82
N LYS A 133 -14.77 1.41 2.00
CA LYS A 133 -15.80 0.70 1.23
C LYS A 133 -15.48 0.80 -0.25
N ALA A 134 -15.39 -0.36 -0.90
CA ALA A 134 -15.16 -0.49 -2.33
C ALA A 134 -16.46 -0.28 -3.13
N LYS A 135 -16.32 0.39 -4.26
CA LYS A 135 -17.31 0.48 -5.32
C LYS A 135 -16.70 -0.04 -6.61
N ILE A 136 -17.41 -0.94 -7.28
CA ILE A 136 -17.04 -1.44 -8.61
C ILE A 136 -17.55 -0.47 -9.68
N ILE A 137 -16.68 -0.08 -10.59
CA ILE A 137 -16.98 0.91 -11.64
C ILE A 137 -16.66 0.31 -13.02
N GLU A 138 -17.66 0.28 -13.90
CA GLU A 138 -17.53 -0.25 -15.27
C GLU A 138 -17.61 0.86 -16.33
N ASP A 139 -17.76 2.12 -15.90
CA ASP A 139 -17.82 3.29 -16.78
C ASP A 139 -16.50 3.50 -17.52
N LYS A 140 -16.57 3.57 -18.85
CA LYS A 140 -15.38 3.66 -19.72
C LYS A 140 -14.59 4.94 -19.49
N GLU A 141 -15.26 6.08 -19.32
CA GLU A 141 -14.58 7.36 -19.15
C GLU A 141 -13.86 7.42 -17.80
N TRP A 142 -14.49 6.92 -16.74
CA TRP A 142 -13.86 6.77 -15.44
C TRP A 142 -12.65 5.85 -15.49
N LEU A 143 -12.76 4.69 -16.17
CA LEU A 143 -11.65 3.77 -16.36
C LEU A 143 -10.47 4.42 -17.08
N LEU A 144 -10.74 5.20 -18.14
CA LEU A 144 -9.69 5.94 -18.86
C LEU A 144 -8.99 6.97 -17.98
N ARG A 145 -9.74 7.74 -17.16
CA ARG A 145 -9.14 8.71 -16.23
C ARG A 145 -8.26 8.00 -15.18
N MET A 146 -8.76 6.92 -14.60
CA MET A 146 -8.02 6.12 -13.61
C MET A 146 -6.74 5.53 -14.22
N LEU A 147 -6.78 5.01 -15.45
CA LEU A 147 -5.59 4.52 -16.15
C LEU A 147 -4.56 5.64 -16.37
N ASN A 148 -4.99 6.82 -16.82
CA ASN A 148 -4.09 7.97 -16.97
C ASN A 148 -3.44 8.36 -15.63
N ASN A 149 -4.20 8.42 -14.53
CA ASN A 149 -3.67 8.75 -13.22
C ASN A 149 -2.61 7.74 -12.73
N LEU A 150 -2.88 6.43 -12.86
CA LEU A 150 -1.93 5.38 -12.50
C LEU A 150 -0.67 5.42 -13.38
N THR A 151 -0.84 5.55 -14.70
CA THR A 151 0.28 5.65 -15.64
C THR A 151 1.13 6.87 -15.34
N ASP A 152 0.52 8.04 -15.18
CA ASP A 152 1.23 9.28 -14.90
C ASP A 152 1.96 9.23 -13.55
N GLN A 153 1.40 8.57 -12.54
CA GLN A 153 2.08 8.39 -11.26
C GLN A 153 3.43 7.66 -11.41
N GLU A 154 3.48 6.61 -12.23
CA GLU A 154 4.71 5.83 -12.42
C GLU A 154 5.65 6.47 -13.45
N GLU A 155 5.12 7.00 -14.55
CA GLU A 155 5.91 7.68 -15.57
C GLU A 155 6.58 8.95 -15.00
N ASN A 156 5.95 9.63 -14.03
CA ASN A 156 6.56 10.77 -13.35
C ASN A 156 7.70 10.40 -12.39
N LYS A 157 7.83 9.12 -12.00
CA LYS A 157 8.98 8.63 -11.21
C LYS A 157 10.17 8.28 -12.10
N ARG A 158 9.98 8.17 -13.41
CA ARG A 158 11.07 7.90 -14.35
C ARG A 158 11.98 9.12 -14.47
N PRO A 159 13.30 8.90 -14.65
CA PRO A 159 14.25 9.99 -14.85
C PRO A 159 13.98 10.74 -16.16
N GLU A 160 14.30 12.02 -16.17
CA GLU A 160 14.21 12.89 -17.36
C GLU A 160 15.58 13.04 -18.04
N GLY A 161 15.57 13.47 -19.31
CA GLY A 161 16.77 13.81 -20.09
C GLY A 161 16.98 12.95 -21.33
N ASP A 162 17.87 13.39 -22.22
CA ASP A 162 18.05 12.85 -23.58
C ASP A 162 18.41 11.36 -23.65
N LYS A 163 18.89 10.78 -22.54
CA LYS A 163 19.21 9.35 -22.44
C LYS A 163 17.99 8.45 -22.22
N PHE A 164 16.85 9.03 -21.86
CA PHE A 164 15.61 8.31 -21.56
C PHE A 164 14.53 8.69 -22.57
N GLY A 165 13.69 7.73 -22.95
CA GLY A 165 12.52 8.01 -23.77
C GLY A 165 11.55 8.96 -23.03
N SER A 166 10.74 9.69 -23.79
CA SER A 166 9.69 10.54 -23.22
C SER A 166 8.74 9.73 -22.33
N LYS A 167 8.15 10.42 -21.35
CA LYS A 167 7.11 9.86 -20.50
C LYS A 167 5.94 9.37 -21.35
N TRP A 168 5.59 8.11 -21.20
CA TRP A 168 4.54 7.47 -21.97
C TRP A 168 3.15 7.94 -21.50
N LYS A 169 2.21 8.05 -22.44
CA LYS A 169 0.81 8.43 -22.18
C LYS A 169 -0.14 7.39 -22.74
N VAL A 170 -1.25 7.16 -22.05
CA VAL A 170 -2.27 6.16 -22.45
C VAL A 170 -2.75 6.38 -23.89
N GLU A 171 -2.93 7.65 -24.28
CA GLU A 171 -3.35 8.06 -25.63
C GLU A 171 -2.37 7.69 -26.76
N GLN A 172 -1.12 7.35 -26.45
CA GLN A 172 -0.15 6.86 -27.43
C GLN A 172 -0.45 5.41 -27.84
N THR A 173 -1.37 4.74 -27.16
CA THR A 173 -1.87 3.42 -27.56
C THR A 173 -2.83 3.53 -28.73
N ASN A 174 -2.85 2.54 -29.63
CA ASN A 174 -3.90 2.42 -30.63
C ASN A 174 -5.30 2.36 -29.97
N GLN A 175 -6.20 3.26 -30.36
CA GLN A 175 -7.53 3.38 -29.72
C GLN A 175 -8.37 2.11 -29.78
N LYS A 176 -8.35 1.37 -30.90
CA LYS A 176 -9.12 0.12 -31.03
C LYS A 176 -8.57 -0.96 -30.09
N TYR A 177 -7.26 -1.00 -29.93
CA TYR A 177 -6.59 -1.93 -29.02
C TYR A 177 -6.87 -1.57 -27.55
N LEU A 178 -6.78 -0.28 -27.20
CA LEU A 178 -7.12 0.21 -25.87
C LEU A 178 -8.58 -0.11 -25.50
N ASP A 179 -9.51 0.17 -26.42
CA ASP A 179 -10.94 -0.12 -26.24
C ASP A 179 -11.23 -1.62 -26.08
N PHE A 180 -10.42 -2.49 -26.67
CA PHE A 180 -10.50 -3.93 -26.48
C PHE A 180 -10.02 -4.34 -25.08
N LEU A 181 -8.86 -3.83 -24.63
CA LEU A 181 -8.29 -4.18 -23.34
C LEU A 181 -9.11 -3.66 -22.16
N ILE A 182 -9.69 -2.46 -22.27
CA ILE A 182 -10.51 -1.85 -21.20
C ILE A 182 -11.71 -2.73 -20.84
N LYS A 183 -12.28 -3.47 -21.79
CA LYS A 183 -13.38 -4.43 -21.52
C LYS A 183 -12.95 -5.58 -20.62
N GLY A 184 -11.65 -5.83 -20.48
CA GLY A 184 -11.08 -6.89 -19.66
C GLY A 184 -10.86 -6.50 -18.19
N ILE A 185 -11.09 -5.23 -17.82
CA ILE A 185 -10.86 -4.72 -16.46
C ILE A 185 -12.14 -4.12 -15.87
N VAL A 186 -12.16 -4.02 -14.55
CA VAL A 186 -13.16 -3.24 -13.80
C VAL A 186 -12.45 -2.28 -12.87
N GLY A 187 -13.03 -1.10 -12.71
CA GLY A 187 -12.56 -0.06 -11.82
C GLY A 187 -12.91 -0.37 -10.38
N LEU A 188 -12.04 0.06 -9.48
CA LEU A 188 -12.21 -0.03 -8.04
C LEU A 188 -12.03 1.38 -7.48
N GLU A 189 -13.05 1.93 -6.85
CA GLU A 189 -12.98 3.16 -6.05
C GLU A 189 -13.21 2.79 -4.59
N ILE A 190 -12.31 3.18 -3.69
CA ILE A 190 -12.44 2.93 -2.26
C ILE A 190 -12.62 4.26 -1.56
N GLU A 191 -13.81 4.47 -0.99
CA GLU A 191 -14.07 5.57 -0.08
C GLU A 191 -13.34 5.31 1.24
N ILE A 192 -12.38 6.18 1.56
CA ILE A 192 -11.53 6.03 2.74
C ILE A 192 -12.31 6.39 3.99
N SER A 193 -12.48 5.43 4.89
CA SER A 193 -13.13 5.62 6.19
C SER A 193 -12.12 5.97 7.29
N HIS A 194 -10.95 5.34 7.29
CA HIS A 194 -9.88 5.59 8.25
C HIS A 194 -8.54 5.09 7.73
N ILE A 195 -7.46 5.71 8.20
CA ILE A 195 -6.08 5.33 7.89
C ILE A 195 -5.35 5.07 9.20
N GLN A 196 -4.68 3.93 9.29
CA GLN A 196 -3.74 3.61 10.37
C GLN A 196 -2.34 3.51 9.77
N SER A 197 -1.34 4.09 10.42
CA SER A 197 0.03 3.91 9.97
C SER A 197 1.00 3.67 11.12
N LYS A 198 2.08 2.96 10.81
CA LYS A 198 3.11 2.63 11.81
C LYS A 198 4.49 2.75 11.21
N PHE A 199 5.30 3.55 11.87
CA PHE A 199 6.70 3.82 11.54
C PHE A 199 7.51 3.40 12.77
N LYS A 200 8.13 2.23 12.74
CA LYS A 200 8.97 1.74 13.84
C LYS A 200 10.43 1.95 13.45
N LEU A 201 11.06 2.96 14.05
CA LEU A 201 12.35 3.52 13.63
C LEU A 201 13.13 4.09 14.84
N HIS A 202 13.23 3.30 15.92
CA HIS A 202 14.08 3.61 17.07
C HIS A 202 13.88 4.99 17.74
N GLN A 203 12.67 5.54 17.70
CA GLN A 203 12.39 6.89 18.20
C GLN A 203 12.67 7.08 19.70
N ASP A 204 12.74 5.99 20.47
CA ASP A 204 13.10 5.96 21.88
C ASP A 204 14.62 5.82 22.14
N GLN A 205 15.41 5.39 21.15
CA GLN A 205 16.83 5.08 21.30
C GLN A 205 17.72 6.32 21.25
N THR A 206 18.81 6.33 22.04
CA THR A 206 19.75 7.47 22.11
C THR A 206 20.35 7.82 20.74
N PRO A 207 20.75 9.10 20.50
CA PRO A 207 21.42 9.48 19.25
C PRO A 207 22.65 8.63 18.95
N LYS A 208 23.42 8.22 19.97
CA LYS A 208 24.57 7.30 19.84
C LYS A 208 24.16 5.98 19.20
N ASN A 209 23.09 5.35 19.68
CA ASN A 209 22.58 4.09 19.11
C ASN A 209 22.01 4.28 17.71
N VAL A 210 21.26 5.37 17.48
CA VAL A 210 20.68 5.65 16.17
C VAL A 210 21.77 5.90 15.11
N ASN A 211 22.83 6.63 15.45
CA ASN A 211 24.00 6.80 14.56
C ASN A 211 24.73 5.47 14.29
N GLY A 212 24.78 4.57 15.28
CA GLY A 212 25.28 3.21 15.09
C GLY A 212 24.45 2.41 14.06
N ILE A 213 23.13 2.49 14.13
CA ILE A 213 22.19 1.83 13.21
C ILE A 213 22.31 2.42 11.79
N LEU A 214 22.38 3.74 11.65
CA LEU A 214 22.59 4.40 10.35
C LEU A 214 23.89 3.94 9.68
N ASN A 215 24.99 3.89 10.43
CA ASN A 215 26.27 3.37 9.95
C ASN A 215 26.19 1.88 9.60
N GLY A 216 25.44 1.08 10.36
CA GLY A 216 25.15 -0.33 10.04
C GLY A 216 24.43 -0.48 8.70
N TYR A 217 23.39 0.31 8.45
CA TYR A 217 22.70 0.34 7.16
C TYR A 217 23.64 0.70 6.01
N GLU A 218 24.45 1.74 6.16
CA GLU A 218 25.37 2.21 5.10
C GLU A 218 26.48 1.20 4.79
N LYS A 219 26.96 0.44 5.79
CA LYS A 219 28.06 -0.52 5.62
C LYS A 219 27.63 -1.92 5.19
N GLU A 220 26.50 -2.40 5.70
CA GLU A 220 26.11 -3.80 5.57
C GLU A 220 24.93 -4.04 4.62
N MET A 221 24.30 -2.98 4.10
CA MET A 221 23.20 -3.09 3.14
C MET A 221 23.58 -2.55 1.75
N GLY A 222 22.89 -3.03 0.71
CA GLY A 222 23.04 -2.49 -0.64
C GLY A 222 22.64 -1.00 -0.71
N ASN A 223 23.36 -0.23 -1.53
CA ASN A 223 23.31 1.24 -1.55
C ASN A 223 21.89 1.85 -1.58
N ASP A 224 20.99 1.35 -2.43
CA ASP A 224 19.66 1.97 -2.56
C ASP A 224 18.75 1.67 -1.36
N LYS A 225 18.80 0.44 -0.84
CA LYS A 225 18.06 0.07 0.36
C LYS A 225 18.59 0.81 1.58
N ALA A 226 19.92 0.92 1.72
CA ALA A 226 20.57 1.69 2.78
C ALA A 226 20.12 3.16 2.76
N LYS A 227 20.15 3.80 1.58
CA LYS A 227 19.69 5.20 1.41
C LYS A 227 18.23 5.38 1.82
N GLN A 228 17.34 4.48 1.42
CA GLN A 228 15.92 4.53 1.79
C GLN A 228 15.73 4.39 3.31
N MET A 229 16.38 3.41 3.93
CA MET A 229 16.28 3.19 5.38
C MET A 229 16.87 4.38 6.17
N CYS A 230 18.03 4.89 5.78
CA CYS A 230 18.67 6.03 6.44
C CYS A 230 17.84 7.30 6.31
N LYS A 231 17.30 7.59 5.12
CA LYS A 231 16.40 8.72 4.88
C LYS A 231 15.16 8.60 5.77
N MET A 232 14.49 7.46 5.73
CA MET A 232 13.27 7.21 6.50
C MET A 232 13.54 7.34 8.01
N LEU A 233 14.65 6.79 8.52
CA LEU A 233 15.00 6.88 9.94
C LEU A 233 15.26 8.34 10.35
N ARG A 234 16.07 9.09 9.58
CA ARG A 234 16.38 10.51 9.87
C ARG A 234 15.12 11.39 9.85
N GLU A 235 14.20 11.17 8.91
CA GLU A 235 12.93 11.92 8.81
C GLU A 235 11.90 11.61 9.92
N ASN A 236 12.13 10.57 10.72
CA ASN A 236 11.19 10.12 11.76
C ASN A 236 11.77 10.14 13.17
N TYR A 237 13.06 10.42 13.31
CA TYR A 237 13.71 10.47 14.60
C TYR A 237 13.52 11.85 15.25
N PRO A 238 13.05 11.94 16.50
CA PRO A 238 12.61 13.21 17.10
C PRO A 238 13.74 14.06 17.70
N ARG A 239 14.98 13.59 17.68
CA ARG A 239 16.15 14.28 18.27
C ARG A 239 17.19 14.59 17.19
N GLU A 240 18.09 15.51 17.50
CA GLU A 240 19.25 15.81 16.66
C GLU A 240 20.22 14.61 16.60
N LEU A 241 20.84 14.40 15.42
CA LEU A 241 21.73 13.28 15.10
C LEU A 241 23.12 13.74 14.71
#